data_AF-A0A556U6T5-F1
#
_entry.id   AF-A0A556U6T5-F1
#
_cell.length_a   1.000
_cell.length_b   1.000
_cell.length_c   1.000
_cell.angle_alpha   90.00
_cell.angle_beta   90.00
_cell.angle_gamma   90.00
#
_symmetry.space_group_name_H-M   'P 1'
#
loop_
_entity.id
_entity.type
_entity.pdbx_description
1 polymer ?
#
loop_
_entity_poly.entity_id
_entity_poly.type
_entity_poly.pdbx_seq_one_letter_code
_entity_poly.pdbx_strand_id
1 'polypeptide(L)'
;MIEESKNKKVSVAESKGERGKRVCAEFQRITCVDLKTSFMTTLNKHSNALIKLYRAKSKDLADDMKMILDHFDEQDTDLEETYTRGVKMGILEVLENDLSQAKKSCINFGIILEETVVMDDLPDFPTAFMVLFGLLYALNIEYPKGLKYTFEAVQNIFVGLEEKCTNRVQSLKNRLFTL
;
A
#
# COMPACT_ATOMS: atom_id res chain seq x y z
N MET A 1 16.80 -5.83 47.04
CA MET A 1 15.76 -6.29 46.08
C MET A 1 15.02 -5.11 45.42
N ILE A 2 15.70 -4.02 45.06
CA ILE A 2 15.08 -2.90 44.34
C ILE A 2 16.11 -2.39 43.32
N GLU A 3 16.48 -3.22 42.35
CA GLU A 3 17.29 -2.75 41.22
C GLU A 3 17.12 -3.60 39.94
N GLU A 4 16.58 -4.81 40.03
CA GLU A 4 16.26 -5.63 38.83
C GLU A 4 14.96 -5.25 38.11
N SER A 5 14.11 -4.39 38.68
CA SER A 5 12.82 -4.06 38.07
C SER A 5 12.86 -2.91 37.04
N LYS A 6 14.04 -2.31 36.78
CA LYS A 6 14.17 -1.24 35.77
C LYS A 6 14.64 -1.72 34.41
N ASN A 7 15.09 -2.97 34.26
CA ASN A 7 15.65 -3.47 33.00
C ASN A 7 14.66 -4.27 32.12
N LYS A 8 13.38 -4.34 32.50
CA LYS A 8 12.32 -5.04 31.72
C LYS A 8 11.32 -4.09 31.04
N LYS A 9 11.57 -2.78 31.07
CA LYS A 9 10.70 -1.75 30.46
C LYS A 9 11.28 -1.08 29.20
N VAL A 10 12.44 -1.55 28.72
CA VAL A 10 13.11 -1.01 27.52
C VAL A 10 12.77 -1.79 26.24
N SER A 11 12.03 -2.91 26.31
CA SER A 11 11.76 -3.77 25.14
C SER A 11 10.32 -3.76 24.60
N VAL A 12 9.44 -2.87 25.08
CA VAL A 12 8.02 -2.82 24.65
C VAL A 12 7.59 -1.39 24.36
N ALA A 13 8.20 -0.79 23.33
CA ALA A 13 7.68 0.33 22.54
C ALA A 13 8.75 0.73 21.51
N GLU A 14 9.05 -0.15 20.54
CA GLU A 14 9.44 0.41 19.24
C GLU A 14 8.23 1.22 18.78
N SER A 15 8.38 2.54 18.57
CA SER A 15 7.27 3.35 18.09
C SER A 15 6.76 2.75 16.79
N LYS A 16 5.43 2.69 16.59
CA LYS A 16 4.83 1.97 15.45
C LYS A 16 5.36 2.46 14.09
N GLY A 17 5.68 3.75 13.99
CA GLY A 17 6.35 4.35 12.83
C GLY A 17 7.77 3.83 12.56
N GLU A 18 8.44 3.20 13.54
CA GLU A 18 9.76 2.59 13.40
C GLU A 18 9.70 1.28 12.61
N ARG A 19 8.61 0.51 12.72
CA ARG A 19 8.45 -0.73 11.95
C ARG A 19 8.44 -0.47 10.44
N GLY A 20 7.77 0.60 9.99
CA GLY A 20 7.76 0.99 8.58
C GLY A 20 9.17 1.35 8.07
N LYS A 21 9.99 1.99 8.91
CA LYS A 21 11.39 2.28 8.58
C LYS A 21 12.23 1.02 8.51
N ARG A 22 12.01 0.05 9.40
CA ARG A 22 12.68 -1.25 9.37
C ARG A 22 12.40 -2.00 8.07
N VAL A 23 11.15 -1.99 7.60
CA VAL A 23 10.78 -2.55 6.29
C VAL A 23 11.56 -1.87 5.16
N CYS A 24 11.64 -0.53 5.16
CA CYS A 24 12.41 0.20 4.15
C CYS A 24 13.92 -0.10 4.21
N ALA A 25 14.48 -0.23 5.42
CA ALA A 25 15.89 -0.57 5.62
C ALA A 25 16.20 -1.99 5.15
N GLU A 26 15.34 -2.97 5.45
CA GLU A 26 15.50 -4.34 4.97
C GLU A 26 15.36 -4.42 3.45
N PHE A 27 14.41 -3.68 2.88
CA PHE A 27 14.30 -3.56 1.43
C PHE A 27 15.59 -3.01 0.81
N GLN A 28 16.13 -1.92 1.35
CA GLN A 28 17.37 -1.33 0.87
C GLN A 28 18.56 -2.28 1.06
N ARG A 29 18.61 -3.05 2.13
CA ARG A 29 19.64 -4.07 2.35
C ARG A 29 19.59 -5.17 1.28
N ILE A 30 18.40 -5.60 0.86
CA ILE A 30 18.20 -6.67 -0.14
C ILE A 30 18.44 -6.16 -1.56
N THR A 31 17.96 -4.97 -1.88
CA THR A 31 17.88 -4.46 -3.26
C THR A 31 18.91 -3.39 -3.59
N CYS A 32 19.61 -2.87 -2.59
CA CYS A 32 20.46 -1.67 -2.67
C CYS A 32 19.74 -0.39 -3.10
N VAL A 33 18.40 -0.35 -3.08
CA VAL A 33 17.59 0.82 -3.45
C VAL A 33 16.88 1.42 -2.25
N ASP A 34 16.91 2.75 -2.13
CA ASP A 34 16.07 3.49 -1.18
C ASP A 34 14.62 3.46 -1.65
N LEU A 35 13.84 2.55 -1.07
CA LEU A 35 12.44 2.35 -1.42
C LEU A 35 11.63 3.64 -1.31
N LYS A 36 11.79 4.37 -0.20
CA LYS A 36 10.95 5.53 0.11
C LYS A 36 11.20 6.65 -0.88
N THR A 37 12.48 6.98 -1.08
CA THR A 37 12.87 8.06 -1.98
C THR A 37 12.47 7.71 -3.41
N SER A 38 12.83 6.52 -3.90
CA SER A 38 12.50 6.10 -5.28
C SER A 38 10.99 6.11 -5.54
N PHE A 39 10.22 5.44 -4.68
CA PHE A 39 8.78 5.31 -4.86
C PHE A 39 8.06 6.67 -4.78
N MET A 40 8.30 7.45 -3.72
CA MET A 40 7.58 8.71 -3.50
C MET A 40 7.94 9.77 -4.55
N THR A 41 9.23 9.89 -4.92
CA THR A 41 9.65 10.83 -5.97
C THR A 41 9.00 10.50 -7.30
N THR A 42 8.98 9.22 -7.68
CA THR A 42 8.41 8.80 -8.95
C THR A 42 6.88 8.88 -8.96
N LEU A 43 6.23 8.52 -7.86
CA LEU A 43 4.79 8.67 -7.68
C LEU A 43 4.38 10.13 -7.82
N ASN A 44 5.06 11.04 -7.13
CA ASN A 44 4.78 12.47 -7.20
C ASN A 44 4.94 13.00 -8.64
N LYS A 45 6.03 12.61 -9.31
CA LYS A 45 6.31 12.99 -10.70
C LYS A 45 5.21 12.53 -11.67
N HIS A 46 4.74 11.30 -11.55
CA HIS A 46 3.81 10.70 -12.52
C HIS A 46 2.33 10.69 -12.07
N SER A 47 2.02 11.20 -10.87
CA SER A 47 0.66 11.27 -10.30
C SER A 47 -0.37 11.83 -11.28
N ASN A 48 -0.10 13.00 -11.87
CA ASN A 48 -0.98 13.63 -12.84
C ASN A 48 -1.16 12.80 -14.12
N ALA A 49 -0.09 12.17 -14.61
CA ALA A 49 -0.15 11.31 -15.78
C ALA A 49 -0.98 10.04 -15.51
N LEU A 50 -0.82 9.41 -14.34
CA LEU A 50 -1.65 8.28 -13.90
C LEU A 50 -3.13 8.68 -13.84
N ILE A 51 -3.45 9.84 -13.25
CA ILE A 51 -4.82 10.34 -13.15
C ILE A 51 -5.40 10.57 -14.56
N LYS A 52 -4.65 11.19 -15.48
CA LYS A 52 -5.07 11.37 -16.87
C LYS A 52 -5.34 10.03 -17.56
N LEU A 53 -4.43 9.06 -17.40
CA LEU A 53 -4.55 7.72 -17.98
C LEU A 53 -5.75 6.95 -17.44
N TYR A 54 -5.94 6.99 -16.12
CA TYR A 54 -7.07 6.39 -15.44
C TYR A 54 -8.38 6.98 -15.94
N ARG A 55 -8.50 8.31 -15.99
CA ARG A 55 -9.70 8.99 -16.52
C ARG A 55 -9.97 8.65 -17.98
N ALA A 56 -8.93 8.58 -18.81
CA ALA A 56 -9.08 8.19 -20.21
C ALA A 56 -9.59 6.75 -20.35
N LYS A 57 -9.07 5.82 -19.54
CA LYS A 57 -9.51 4.42 -19.53
C LYS A 57 -10.87 4.21 -18.87
N SER A 58 -11.19 5.01 -17.86
CA SER A 58 -12.49 4.98 -17.18
C SER A 58 -13.62 5.44 -18.08
N LYS A 59 -13.38 6.37 -19.01
CA LYS A 59 -14.39 6.71 -20.04
C LYS A 59 -14.72 5.54 -20.96
N ASP A 60 -13.74 4.70 -21.27
CA ASP A 60 -13.94 3.49 -22.09
C ASP A 60 -14.66 2.38 -21.30
N LEU A 61 -14.62 2.43 -19.96
CA LEU A 61 -15.11 1.41 -19.02
C LEU A 61 -16.17 1.99 -18.06
N ALA A 62 -16.84 3.06 -18.47
CA ALA A 62 -17.55 3.96 -17.55
C ALA A 62 -18.69 3.26 -16.81
N ASP A 63 -19.45 2.40 -17.49
CA ASP A 63 -20.57 1.68 -16.89
C ASP A 63 -20.09 0.61 -15.89
N ASP A 64 -19.06 -0.15 -16.24
CA ASP A 64 -18.50 -1.20 -15.36
C ASP A 64 -17.78 -0.60 -14.14
N MET A 65 -17.03 0.49 -14.32
CA MET A 65 -16.35 1.17 -13.22
C MET A 65 -17.31 1.92 -12.32
N LYS A 66 -18.37 2.51 -12.88
CA LYS A 66 -19.45 3.09 -12.09
C LYS A 66 -20.15 2.02 -11.25
N MET A 67 -20.47 0.86 -11.83
CA MET A 67 -21.05 -0.26 -11.10
C MET A 67 -20.14 -0.75 -9.96
N ILE A 68 -18.82 -0.80 -10.18
CA ILE A 68 -17.86 -1.17 -9.13
C ILE A 68 -17.81 -0.12 -8.02
N LEU A 69 -17.77 1.18 -8.37
CA LEU A 69 -17.75 2.28 -7.40
C LEU A 69 -19.06 2.35 -6.60
N ASP A 70 -20.20 2.21 -7.26
CA ASP A 70 -21.52 2.15 -6.63
C ASP A 70 -21.59 0.94 -5.66
N HIS A 71 -20.99 -0.21 -6.01
CA HIS A 71 -20.90 -1.37 -5.12
C HIS A 71 -19.97 -1.16 -3.91
N PHE A 72 -18.93 -0.33 -4.04
CA PHE A 72 -18.09 0.06 -2.91
C PHE A 72 -18.77 1.09 -2.00
N ASP A 73 -19.60 1.96 -2.57
CA ASP A 73 -20.39 2.95 -1.81
C ASP A 73 -21.59 2.31 -1.08
N GLU A 74 -22.16 1.21 -1.60
CA GLU A 74 -23.25 0.45 -0.97
C GLU A 74 -22.80 -0.48 0.16
N GLN A 75 -21.49 -0.74 0.33
CA GLN A 75 -20.99 -1.54 1.45
C GLN A 75 -20.78 -0.67 2.71
N ASP A 76 -21.88 -0.30 3.36
CA ASP A 76 -21.86 0.01 4.79
C ASP A 76 -21.63 -1.30 5.55
N THR A 77 -20.37 -1.56 5.92
CA THR A 77 -20.06 -2.75 6.73
C THR A 77 -20.39 -2.44 8.18
N ASP A 78 -21.61 -2.79 8.60
CA ASP A 78 -21.97 -2.89 10.01
C ASP A 78 -21.28 -4.11 10.65
N LEU A 79 -20.50 -3.81 11.70
CA LEU A 79 -20.17 -4.60 12.89
C LEU A 79 -19.44 -5.96 12.79
N GLU A 80 -18.28 -5.98 13.47
CA GLU A 80 -17.46 -7.07 14.01
C GLU A 80 -17.93 -8.53 13.81
N GLU A 81 -17.20 -9.29 12.98
CA GLU A 81 -16.15 -10.24 13.41
C GLU A 81 -15.45 -10.79 12.15
N THR A 82 -14.14 -10.53 12.07
CA THR A 82 -13.18 -10.94 11.02
C THR A 82 -13.17 -10.19 9.67
N TYR A 83 -13.00 -8.86 9.70
CA TYR A 83 -12.69 -8.05 8.49
C TYR A 83 -11.43 -8.49 7.73
N THR A 84 -10.59 -9.34 8.34
CA THR A 84 -9.40 -9.89 7.72
C THR A 84 -9.60 -11.29 7.13
N ARG A 85 -10.70 -12.00 7.45
CA ARG A 85 -10.89 -13.39 7.04
C ARG A 85 -11.00 -13.51 5.53
N GLY A 86 -10.28 -14.47 4.96
CA GLY A 86 -10.13 -14.64 3.50
C GLY A 86 -9.22 -13.63 2.82
N VAL A 87 -8.75 -12.58 3.51
CA VAL A 87 -7.86 -11.56 2.93
C VAL A 87 -6.41 -12.06 2.98
N LYS A 88 -5.91 -12.49 1.82
CA LYS A 88 -4.51 -12.92 1.69
C LYS A 88 -3.52 -11.77 1.75
N MET A 89 -3.86 -10.64 1.13
CA MET A 89 -3.06 -9.43 1.06
C MET A 89 -3.99 -8.25 0.85
N GLY A 90 -3.87 -7.21 1.67
CA GLY A 90 -4.72 -6.02 1.56
C GLY A 90 -4.19 -4.82 2.32
N ILE A 91 -4.72 -3.65 1.97
CA ILE A 91 -4.55 -2.41 2.75
C ILE A 91 -5.90 -2.16 3.43
N LEU A 92 -5.87 -2.02 4.75
CA LEU A 92 -7.04 -1.67 5.56
C LEU A 92 -7.11 -0.15 5.65
N GLU A 93 -8.26 0.43 5.33
CA GLU A 93 -8.58 1.83 5.59
C GLU A 93 -9.52 1.89 6.81
N VAL A 94 -9.11 2.62 7.84
CA VAL A 94 -9.90 2.79 9.06
C VAL A 94 -10.57 4.15 9.01
N LEU A 95 -11.89 4.14 8.95
CA LEU A 95 -12.73 5.34 8.89
C LEU A 95 -13.32 5.62 10.27
N GLU A 96 -13.31 6.90 10.65
CA GLU A 96 -14.08 7.41 11.77
C GLU A 96 -15.40 7.98 11.25
N ASN A 97 -16.51 7.56 11.87
CA ASN A 97 -17.84 8.09 11.59
C ASN A 97 -18.10 9.26 12.53
N ASP A 98 -18.08 10.48 12.01
CA ASP A 98 -18.62 11.62 12.75
C ASP A 98 -20.15 11.56 12.65
N LEU A 99 -20.84 11.13 13.71
CA LEU A 99 -22.30 11.05 13.73
C LEU A 99 -23.00 12.40 13.50
N SER A 100 -22.27 13.51 13.59
CA SER A 100 -22.80 14.87 13.43
C SER A 100 -22.75 15.40 11.99
N GLN A 101 -21.89 14.86 11.14
CA GLN A 101 -21.73 15.25 9.75
C GLN A 101 -21.62 13.97 8.95
N ALA A 102 -22.49 13.73 7.96
CA ALA A 102 -22.46 12.54 7.09
C ALA A 102 -21.19 12.45 6.22
N LYS A 103 -20.03 12.40 6.86
CA LYS A 103 -18.68 12.51 6.33
C LYS A 103 -17.82 11.53 7.14
N LYS A 104 -17.40 10.46 6.46
CA LYS A 104 -16.41 9.53 6.98
C LYS A 104 -15.03 10.16 6.80
N SER A 105 -14.21 10.20 7.85
CA SER A 105 -12.80 10.62 7.74
C SER A 105 -11.88 9.43 7.96
N CYS A 106 -10.98 9.17 7.02
CA CYS A 106 -9.92 8.19 7.23
C CYS A 106 -8.98 8.68 8.32
N ILE A 107 -8.81 7.85 9.35
CA ILE A 107 -7.95 8.14 10.50
C ILE A 107 -6.68 7.29 10.50
N ASN A 108 -6.65 6.15 9.80
CA ASN A 108 -5.51 5.24 9.81
C ASN A 108 -5.53 4.26 8.64
N PHE A 109 -4.34 3.84 8.19
CA PHE A 109 -4.14 2.71 7.29
C PHE A 109 -3.41 1.53 7.97
N GLY A 110 -3.76 0.31 7.57
CA GLY A 110 -3.10 -0.92 7.99
C GLY A 110 -2.76 -1.84 6.82
N ILE A 111 -1.92 -2.84 7.06
CA ILE A 111 -1.58 -3.87 6.07
C ILE A 111 -2.00 -5.23 6.62
N ILE A 112 -2.74 -5.96 5.81
CA ILE A 112 -3.18 -7.33 6.10
C ILE A 112 -2.36 -8.28 5.23
N LEU A 113 -1.76 -9.28 5.86
CA LEU A 113 -1.15 -10.45 5.22
C LEU A 113 -1.71 -11.70 5.90
N GLU A 114 -2.18 -12.67 5.11
CA GLU A 114 -2.72 -13.95 5.62
C GLU A 114 -3.70 -13.75 6.79
N GLU A 115 -4.74 -12.93 6.56
CA GLU A 115 -5.80 -12.63 7.54
C GLU A 115 -5.31 -11.93 8.82
N THR A 116 -4.06 -11.48 8.86
CA THR A 116 -3.43 -10.84 10.01
C THR A 116 -3.05 -9.40 9.69
N VAL A 117 -3.42 -8.46 10.58
CA VAL A 117 -2.93 -7.08 10.50
C VAL A 117 -1.46 -7.06 10.95
N VAL A 118 -0.55 -6.99 9.99
CA VAL A 118 0.90 -7.00 10.23
C VAL A 118 1.47 -5.60 10.45
N MET A 119 0.80 -4.57 9.93
CA MET A 119 1.14 -3.16 10.12
C MET A 119 -0.14 -2.34 10.35
N ASP A 120 -0.02 -1.30 11.15
CA ASP A 120 -1.04 -0.30 11.46
C ASP A 120 -0.35 1.05 11.67
N ASP A 121 -1.15 2.11 11.87
CA ASP A 121 -0.68 3.47 12.15
C ASP A 121 0.08 4.08 10.95
N LEU A 122 -0.41 3.81 9.75
CA LEU A 122 0.14 4.34 8.51
C LEU A 122 -0.65 5.59 8.11
N PRO A 123 0.04 6.70 7.80
CA PRO A 123 -0.58 8.02 7.71
C PRO A 123 -1.43 8.22 6.45
N ASP A 124 -1.11 7.50 5.38
CA ASP A 124 -1.75 7.64 4.09
C ASP A 124 -1.61 6.38 3.23
N PHE A 125 -2.48 6.26 2.22
CA PHE A 125 -2.48 5.13 1.30
C PHE A 125 -1.15 4.93 0.56
N PRO A 126 -0.49 5.97 -0.01
CA PRO A 126 0.82 5.80 -0.65
C PRO A 126 1.86 5.19 0.27
N THR A 127 1.92 5.62 1.54
CA THR A 127 2.82 5.07 2.54
C THR A 127 2.48 3.62 2.86
N ALA A 128 1.19 3.31 3.03
CA ALA A 128 0.75 1.93 3.29
C ALA A 128 1.09 0.99 2.12
N PHE A 129 0.86 1.43 0.89
CA PHE A 129 1.18 0.66 -0.30
C PHE A 129 2.70 0.46 -0.47
N MET A 130 3.50 1.50 -0.23
CA MET A 130 4.96 1.42 -0.26
C MET A 130 5.49 0.43 0.78
N VAL A 131 4.97 0.48 2.01
CA VAL A 131 5.36 -0.46 3.07
C VAL A 131 4.92 -1.89 2.74
N LEU A 132 3.73 -2.08 2.17
CA LEU A 132 3.28 -3.39 1.67
C LEU A 132 4.25 -3.93 0.61
N PHE A 133 4.67 -3.11 -0.35
CA PHE A 133 5.66 -3.50 -1.35
C PHE A 133 6.99 -3.90 -0.72
N GLY A 134 7.47 -3.12 0.26
CA GLY A 134 8.68 -3.43 1.01
C GLY A 134 8.60 -4.77 1.76
N LEU A 135 7.44 -5.08 2.35
CA LEU A 135 7.19 -6.35 3.03
C LEU A 135 7.29 -7.55 2.10
N LEU A 136 6.89 -7.41 0.82
CA LEU A 136 7.02 -8.51 -0.15
C LEU A 136 8.49 -8.95 -0.30
N TYR A 137 9.42 -8.00 -0.29
CA TYR A 137 10.85 -8.31 -0.35
C TYR A 137 11.39 -8.75 0.99
N ALA A 138 11.05 -8.05 2.07
CA ALA A 138 11.54 -8.36 3.41
C ALA A 138 11.12 -9.77 3.87
N LEU A 139 9.94 -10.23 3.46
CA LEU A 139 9.39 -11.55 3.80
C LEU A 139 9.54 -12.57 2.65
N ASN A 140 10.16 -12.19 1.53
CA ASN A 140 10.31 -13.02 0.33
C ASN A 140 8.98 -13.63 -0.16
N ILE A 141 7.93 -12.80 -0.22
CA ILE A 141 6.59 -13.17 -0.68
C ILE A 141 6.50 -12.97 -2.19
N GLU A 142 6.06 -14.01 -2.91
CA GLU A 142 5.77 -13.92 -4.33
C GLU A 142 4.60 -12.98 -4.63
N TYR A 143 4.65 -12.31 -5.79
CA TYR A 143 3.55 -11.45 -6.21
C TYR A 143 2.27 -12.26 -6.45
N PRO A 144 1.13 -11.86 -5.86
CA PRO A 144 -0.16 -12.50 -6.12
C PRO A 144 -0.43 -12.53 -7.63
N LYS A 145 -0.84 -13.69 -8.17
CA LYS A 145 -1.02 -13.88 -9.62
C LYS A 145 -1.91 -12.83 -10.27
N GLY A 146 -3.00 -12.44 -9.59
CA GLY A 146 -3.93 -11.41 -10.06
C GLY A 146 -3.34 -9.98 -10.07
N LEU A 147 -2.30 -9.72 -9.29
CA LEU A 147 -1.65 -8.42 -9.15
C LEU A 147 -0.22 -8.40 -9.70
N LYS A 148 0.23 -9.46 -10.40
CA LYS A 148 1.60 -9.57 -10.93
C LYS A 148 2.02 -8.33 -11.71
N TYR A 149 1.20 -7.86 -12.65
CA TYR A 149 1.53 -6.68 -13.47
C TYR A 149 1.51 -5.37 -12.67
N THR A 150 0.73 -5.29 -11.60
CA THR A 150 0.70 -4.13 -10.70
C THR A 150 2.03 -4.04 -9.96
N PHE A 151 2.46 -5.13 -9.33
CA PHE A 151 3.73 -5.17 -8.59
C PHE A 151 4.94 -5.07 -9.51
N GLU A 152 4.88 -5.65 -10.70
CA GLU A 152 5.92 -5.47 -11.73
C GLU A 152 6.01 -3.99 -12.17
N ALA A 153 4.89 -3.30 -12.34
CA ALA A 153 4.88 -1.87 -12.66
C ALA A 153 5.48 -1.04 -11.52
N VAL A 154 5.14 -1.33 -10.27
CA VAL A 154 5.74 -0.67 -9.10
C VAL A 154 7.26 -0.88 -9.10
N GLN A 155 7.70 -2.12 -9.23
CA GLN A 155 9.11 -2.50 -9.25
C GLN A 155 9.90 -1.79 -10.34
N ASN A 156 9.39 -1.75 -11.58
CA ASN A 156 10.13 -1.27 -12.75
C ASN A 156 9.95 0.23 -13.04
N ILE A 157 8.81 0.80 -12.69
CA ILE A 157 8.49 2.20 -12.99
C ILE A 157 8.79 3.06 -11.78
N PHE A 158 8.30 2.68 -10.59
CA PHE A 158 8.35 3.54 -9.41
C PHE A 158 9.58 3.32 -8.54
N VAL A 159 10.12 2.10 -8.51
CA VAL A 159 11.30 1.79 -7.71
C VAL A 159 12.57 1.70 -8.56
N GLY A 160 12.46 1.19 -9.79
CA GLY A 160 13.57 1.10 -10.74
C GLY A 160 14.52 -0.08 -10.48
N LEU A 161 13.99 -1.23 -10.04
CA LEU A 161 14.81 -2.41 -9.69
C LEU A 161 15.25 -3.26 -10.89
N GLU A 162 14.43 -3.33 -11.94
CA GLU A 162 14.71 -4.16 -13.12
C GLU A 162 14.76 -3.29 -14.38
N GLU A 163 15.66 -3.65 -15.30
CA GLU A 163 15.74 -3.02 -16.62
C GLU A 163 14.71 -3.62 -17.60
N LYS A 164 14.31 -4.87 -17.36
CA LYS A 164 13.38 -5.63 -18.20
C LYS A 164 12.03 -5.72 -17.51
N CYS A 165 10.98 -5.42 -18.26
CA CYS A 165 9.62 -5.70 -17.83
C CYS A 165 8.78 -6.15 -19.02
N THR A 166 7.63 -6.73 -18.73
CA THR A 166 6.68 -7.24 -19.71
C THR A 166 6.21 -6.12 -20.64
N ASN A 167 5.82 -6.49 -21.86
CA ASN A 167 5.31 -5.55 -22.85
C ASN A 167 4.15 -4.68 -22.31
N ARG A 168 3.35 -5.24 -21.40
CA ARG A 168 2.26 -4.53 -20.73
C ARG A 168 2.78 -3.39 -19.84
N VAL A 169 3.79 -3.67 -19.02
CA VAL A 169 4.41 -2.67 -18.15
C VAL A 169 5.23 -1.66 -18.97
N GLN A 170 5.93 -2.10 -20.01
CA GLN A 170 6.64 -1.20 -20.94
C GLN A 170 5.68 -0.24 -21.64
N SER A 171 4.53 -0.72 -22.10
CA SER A 171 3.51 0.14 -22.71
C SER A 171 3.00 1.18 -21.72
N LEU A 172 2.73 0.80 -20.47
CA LEU A 172 2.34 1.73 -19.41
C LEU A 172 3.44 2.76 -19.14
N LYS A 173 4.69 2.32 -18.99
CA LYS A 173 5.87 3.17 -18.80
C LYS A 173 5.96 4.21 -19.91
N ASN A 174 5.94 3.80 -21.17
CA ASN A 174 6.04 4.74 -22.30
C ASN A 174 4.94 5.81 -22.28
N ARG A 175 3.70 5.43 -21.95
CA ARG A 175 2.58 6.37 -21.84
C ARG A 175 2.75 7.35 -20.67
N LEU A 176 3.26 6.89 -19.53
CA LEU A 176 3.50 7.75 -18.36
C LEU A 176 4.58 8.80 -18.57
N PHE A 177 5.56 8.52 -19.42
CA PHE A 177 6.67 9.44 -19.70
C PHE A 177 6.38 10.38 -20.87
N THR A 178 5.29 10.16 -21.60
CA THR A 178 4.88 10.98 -22.76
C THR A 178 3.80 12.02 -22.39
N LEU A 179 3.17 11.91 -21.21
CA LEU A 179 2.04 12.75 -20.74
C LEU A 179 2.43 13.81 -19.72
#